data_AF-A0A8C4YWP8-F1
#
_entry.id   AF-A0A8C4YWP8-F1
#
_cell.length_a   1.000
_cell.length_b   1.000
_cell.length_c   1.000
_cell.angle_alpha   90.00
_cell.angle_beta   90.00
_cell.angle_gamma   90.00
#
_symmetry.space_group_name_H-M   'P 1'
#
loop_
_entity.id
_entity.type
_entity.pdbx_description
1 polymer ?
#
loop_
_entity_poly.entity_id
_entity_poly.type
_entity_poly.pdbx_seq_one_letter_code
_entity_poly.pdbx_strand_id
1 'polypeptide(L)'
;LRMAGLSSRERTGCNSLLNLMSESDLRSLFDTVTNSQRPNLKEAIISNSNDAVEFLRRRKVQRDLILQYLAAQEIVMPPNNEKALLIERTLSFWSSEEVSKTGRKGPGCTGRSNI
;
A
#
# COMPACT_ATOMS: atom_id res chain seq x y z
N LEU A 1 -10.65 -2.90 24.68
CA LEU A 1 -9.17 -2.96 24.63
C LEU A 1 -8.76 -3.21 23.18
N ARG A 2 -8.51 -2.16 22.40
CA ARG A 2 -8.04 -2.33 21.01
C ARG A 2 -6.52 -2.49 21.11
N MET A 3 -6.02 -3.71 20.95
CA MET A 3 -4.59 -4.00 21.01
C MET A 3 -3.88 -3.07 20.02
N ALA A 4 -3.00 -2.21 20.52
CA ALA A 4 -2.29 -1.22 19.73
C ALA A 4 -1.35 -1.92 18.73
N GLY A 5 -1.60 -1.71 17.44
CA GLY A 5 -0.77 -2.22 16.35
C GLY A 5 -1.59 -2.63 15.14
N LEU A 6 -0.99 -2.46 13.96
CA LEU A 6 -1.54 -2.92 12.68
C LEU A 6 -1.83 -4.42 12.74
N SER A 7 -3.00 -4.81 12.23
CA SER A 7 -3.38 -6.21 11.97
C SER A 7 -2.45 -6.84 10.93
N SER A 8 -2.42 -8.18 10.85
CA SER A 8 -1.54 -8.88 9.90
C SER A 8 -1.78 -8.43 8.44
N ARG A 9 -3.04 -8.19 8.02
CA ARG A 9 -3.35 -7.71 6.66
C ARG A 9 -2.84 -6.30 6.43
N GLU A 10 -3.04 -5.40 7.39
CA GLU A 10 -2.55 -4.03 7.32
C GLU A 10 -1.02 -4.00 7.28
N ARG A 11 -0.33 -4.86 8.06
CA ARG A 11 1.13 -5.01 8.00
C ARG A 11 1.58 -5.46 6.62
N THR A 12 0.93 -6.46 6.03
CA THR A 12 1.24 -6.93 4.67
C THR A 12 0.96 -5.87 3.61
N GLY A 13 -0.14 -5.12 3.74
CA GLY A 13 -0.50 -4.01 2.86
C GLY A 13 0.50 -2.86 2.94
N CYS A 14 0.86 -2.45 4.16
CA CYS A 14 1.93 -1.48 4.40
C CYS A 14 3.26 -1.97 3.82
N ASN A 15 3.67 -3.22 4.04
CA ASN A 15 4.90 -3.77 3.45
C ASN A 15 4.88 -3.71 1.91
N SER A 16 3.73 -4.04 1.31
CA SER A 16 3.55 -3.96 -0.15
C SER A 16 3.65 -2.53 -0.67
N LEU A 17 3.05 -1.54 0.01
CA LEU A 17 3.21 -0.12 -0.31
C LEU A 17 4.66 0.35 -0.16
N LEU A 18 5.35 -0.10 0.89
CA LEU A 18 6.76 0.22 1.11
C LEU A 18 7.67 -0.41 0.05
N ASN A 19 7.29 -1.55 -0.56
CA ASN A 19 8.01 -2.15 -1.68
C ASN A 19 7.88 -1.35 -2.98
N LEU A 20 6.84 -0.54 -3.13
CA LEU A 20 6.67 0.34 -4.30
C LEU A 20 7.49 1.63 -4.19
N MET A 21 8.04 1.94 -3.01
CA MET A 21 8.85 3.14 -2.79
C MET A 21 10.34 2.83 -2.85
N SER A 22 11.11 3.82 -3.27
CA SER A 22 12.57 3.78 -3.24
C SER A 22 13.10 3.85 -1.81
N GLU A 23 14.31 3.35 -1.58
CA GLU A 23 14.97 3.40 -0.26
C GLU A 23 15.15 4.83 0.27
N SER A 24 15.39 5.80 -0.63
CA SER A 24 15.45 7.23 -0.31
C SER A 24 14.11 7.78 0.20
N ASP A 25 13.00 7.33 -0.38
CA ASP A 25 11.65 7.73 0.02
C ASP A 25 11.25 7.05 1.34
N LEU A 26 11.65 5.79 1.54
CA LEU A 26 11.50 5.08 2.81
C LEU A 26 12.25 5.81 3.94
N ARG A 27 13.50 6.22 3.70
CA ARG A 27 14.30 7.02 4.63
C ARG A 27 13.61 8.35 4.94
N SER A 28 13.16 9.06 3.90
CA SER A 28 12.46 10.34 4.01
C SER A 28 11.09 10.24 4.70
N LEU A 29 10.41 9.09 4.59
CA LEU A 29 9.14 8.82 5.27
C LEU A 29 9.35 8.64 6.79
N PHE A 30 10.53 8.20 7.20
CA PHE A 30 10.89 7.86 8.57
C PHE A 30 11.68 8.97 9.30
N ASP A 31 12.00 10.07 8.61
CA ASP A 31 13.04 11.05 8.98
C ASP A 31 12.69 12.01 10.12
N THR A 32 12.06 11.58 11.22
CA THR A 32 11.83 12.51 12.35
C THR A 32 12.15 12.02 13.75
N VAL A 33 12.12 10.72 14.10
CA VAL A 33 12.29 10.38 15.53
C VAL A 33 13.04 9.09 15.82
N THR A 34 13.63 8.42 14.83
CA THR A 34 14.47 7.27 15.17
C THR A 34 15.67 7.21 14.26
N ASN A 35 16.80 7.68 14.81
CA ASN A 35 18.14 7.21 14.52
C ASN A 35 18.23 5.69 14.70
N SER A 36 17.44 4.94 13.94
CA SER A 36 17.31 3.49 14.06
C SER A 36 18.28 2.93 13.04
N GLN A 37 19.48 2.57 13.51
CA GLN A 37 20.44 1.70 12.83
C GLN A 37 19.87 0.27 12.66
N ARG A 38 18.57 0.14 12.37
CA ARG A 38 17.92 -1.14 12.19
C ARG A 38 18.14 -1.61 10.75
N PRO A 39 18.47 -2.89 10.55
CA PRO A 39 18.77 -3.43 9.22
C PRO A 39 17.55 -3.45 8.29
N ASN A 40 16.33 -3.28 8.81
CA ASN A 40 15.10 -3.34 8.03
C ASN A 40 14.22 -2.10 8.26
N LEU A 41 14.39 -1.10 7.39
CA LEU A 41 13.60 0.14 7.40
C LEU A 41 12.09 -0.12 7.32
N LYS A 42 11.67 -1.15 6.58
CA LYS A 42 10.25 -1.46 6.36
C LYS A 42 9.57 -1.90 7.66
N GLU A 43 10.21 -2.83 8.37
CA GLU A 43 9.74 -3.31 9.68
C GLU A 43 9.72 -2.18 10.72
N ALA A 44 10.69 -1.27 10.69
CA ALA A 44 10.71 -0.11 11.58
C ALA A 44 9.55 0.86 11.29
N ILE A 45 9.25 1.12 10.02
CA ILE A 45 8.12 1.97 9.61
C ILE A 45 6.78 1.35 10.02
N ILE A 46 6.61 0.04 9.81
CA ILE A 46 5.40 -0.69 10.20
C ILE A 46 5.25 -0.69 11.72
N SER A 47 6.33 -0.95 12.46
CA SER A 47 6.31 -0.98 13.94
C SER A 47 6.04 0.39 14.57
N ASN A 48 6.44 1.47 13.89
CA ASN A 48 6.18 2.84 14.34
C ASN A 48 4.80 3.36 13.90
N SER A 49 4.02 2.56 13.19
CA SER A 49 2.68 2.96 12.73
C SER A 49 1.66 2.18 13.55
N ASN A 50 0.95 2.88 14.43
CA ASN A 50 -0.11 2.27 15.24
C ASN A 50 -1.43 2.12 14.45
N ASP A 51 -1.61 2.95 13.43
CA ASP A 51 -2.82 2.99 12.59
C ASP A 51 -2.45 3.04 11.10
N ALA A 52 -3.13 2.20 10.31
CA ALA A 52 -3.03 2.15 8.85
C ALA A 52 -3.46 3.48 8.21
N VAL A 53 -4.45 4.14 8.80
CA VAL A 53 -4.96 5.45 8.37
C VAL A 53 -3.84 6.49 8.47
N GLU A 54 -3.13 6.54 9.60
CA GLU A 54 -2.04 7.49 9.81
C GLU A 54 -0.90 7.26 8.82
N PHE A 55 -0.53 6.00 8.59
CA PHE A 55 0.46 5.63 7.59
C PHE A 55 0.10 6.18 6.21
N LEU A 56 -1.13 5.92 5.74
CA LEU A 56 -1.60 6.34 4.42
C LEU A 56 -1.80 7.87 4.30
N ARG A 57 -2.07 8.55 5.42
CA ARG A 57 -2.20 10.03 5.45
C ARG A 57 -0.85 10.74 5.35
N ARG A 58 0.29 10.10 5.65
CA ARG A 58 1.63 10.72 5.57
C ARG A 58 1.88 11.32 4.19
N ARG A 59 2.54 12.49 4.16
CA ARG A 59 2.77 13.28 2.94
C ARG A 59 3.56 12.53 1.87
N LYS A 60 4.41 11.57 2.25
CA LYS A 60 5.21 10.77 1.31
C LYS A 60 4.40 9.66 0.61
N VAL A 61 3.31 9.20 1.23
CA VAL A 61 2.36 8.29 0.58
C VAL A 61 1.47 9.12 -0.33
N GLN A 62 1.88 9.28 -1.59
CA GLN A 62 1.14 10.05 -2.58
C GLN A 62 -0.06 9.27 -3.11
N ARG A 63 -1.02 9.99 -3.68
CA ARG A 63 -2.21 9.39 -4.32
C ARG A 63 -1.82 8.29 -5.31
N ASP A 64 -0.82 8.57 -6.15
CA ASP A 64 -0.40 7.68 -7.22
C ASP A 64 0.20 6.38 -6.69
N LEU A 65 0.87 6.43 -5.54
CA LEU A 65 1.38 5.23 -4.86
C LEU A 65 0.24 4.34 -4.36
N ILE A 66 -0.81 4.94 -3.80
CA ILE A 66 -2.00 4.20 -3.35
C ILE A 66 -2.75 3.61 -4.56
N LEU A 67 -2.88 4.37 -5.65
CA LEU A 67 -3.46 3.87 -6.90
C LEU A 67 -2.67 2.68 -7.46
N GLN A 68 -1.34 2.78 -7.50
CA GLN A 68 -0.48 1.70 -7.97
C GLN A 68 -0.62 0.45 -7.10
N TYR A 69 -0.72 0.62 -5.77
CA TYR A 69 -0.98 -0.49 -4.86
C TYR A 69 -2.35 -1.13 -5.12
N LEU A 70 -3.42 -0.33 -5.21
CA LEU A 70 -4.77 -0.83 -5.47
C LEU A 70 -4.85 -1.55 -6.83
N ALA A 71 -4.22 -1.00 -7.87
CA ALA A 71 -4.12 -1.64 -9.18
C ALA A 71 -3.37 -2.98 -9.11
N ALA A 72 -2.31 -3.08 -8.28
CA ALA A 72 -1.61 -4.35 -8.04
C ALA A 72 -2.47 -5.37 -7.26
N GLN A 73 -3.48 -4.92 -6.52
CA GLN A 73 -4.50 -5.77 -5.89
C GLN A 73 -5.72 -6.02 -6.82
N GLU A 74 -5.62 -5.66 -8.11
CA GLU A 74 -6.70 -5.71 -9.10
C GLU A 74 -7.93 -4.84 -8.75
N ILE A 75 -7.76 -3.87 -7.84
CA ILE A 75 -8.78 -2.89 -7.49
C ILE A 75 -8.61 -1.68 -8.41
N VAL A 76 -9.39 -1.66 -9.49
CA VAL A 76 -9.41 -0.53 -10.43
C VAL A 76 -10.11 0.66 -9.79
N MET A 77 -9.34 1.69 -9.45
CA MET A 77 -9.86 2.97 -8.98
C MET A 77 -9.60 4.06 -10.03
N PRO A 78 -10.56 4.97 -10.25
CA PRO A 78 -10.33 6.12 -11.12
C PRO A 78 -9.16 6.96 -10.60
N PRO A 79 -8.22 7.39 -11.48
CA PRO A 79 -7.10 8.24 -11.06
C PRO A 79 -7.56 9.64 -10.62
N ASN A 80 -8.79 10.03 -10.95
CA ASN A 80 -9.39 11.29 -10.53
C ASN A 80 -9.89 11.28 -9.07
N ASN A 81 -9.86 10.11 -8.40
CA ASN A 81 -10.33 10.03 -7.02
C ASN A 81 -9.37 10.75 -6.08
N GLU A 82 -9.95 11.42 -5.08
CA GLU A 82 -9.19 12.07 -4.03
C GLU A 82 -8.42 11.07 -3.19
N LYS A 83 -7.28 11.52 -2.64
CA LYS A 83 -6.45 10.70 -1.75
C LYS A 83 -7.29 10.10 -0.61
N ALA A 84 -8.22 10.87 -0.04
CA ALA A 84 -9.09 10.40 1.04
C ALA A 84 -9.93 9.17 0.66
N LEU A 85 -10.53 9.17 -0.54
CA LEU A 85 -11.31 8.04 -1.05
C LEU A 85 -10.45 6.79 -1.27
N LEU A 86 -9.22 6.98 -1.75
CA LEU A 86 -8.28 5.87 -1.94
C LEU A 86 -7.84 5.26 -0.62
N ILE A 87 -7.63 6.10 0.41
CA ILE A 87 -7.32 5.65 1.77
C ILE A 87 -8.47 4.82 2.30
N GLU A 88 -9.69 5.34 2.26
CA GLU A 88 -10.88 4.64 2.75
C GLU A 88 -11.07 3.30 2.04
N ARG A 89 -10.91 3.27 0.71
CA ARG A 89 -10.99 2.02 -0.05
C ARG A 89 -9.92 1.01 0.35
N THR A 90 -8.69 1.47 0.55
CA THR A 90 -7.57 0.62 0.99
C THR A 90 -7.81 0.05 2.38
N LEU A 91 -8.30 0.87 3.32
CA LEU A 91 -8.63 0.44 4.68
C LEU A 91 -9.79 -0.56 4.69
N SER A 92 -10.83 -0.30 3.90
CA SER A 92 -11.94 -1.23 3.71
C SER A 92 -11.46 -2.58 3.16
N PHE A 93 -10.51 -2.57 2.20
CA PHE A 93 -9.90 -3.78 1.67
C PHE A 93 -9.07 -4.53 2.72
N TRP A 94 -8.28 -3.82 3.55
CA TRP A 94 -7.52 -4.44 4.63
C TRP A 94 -8.39 -4.97 5.77
N SER A 95 -9.53 -4.33 6.01
CA SER A 95 -10.49 -4.72 7.05
C SER A 95 -11.47 -5.81 6.60
N SER A 96 -11.70 -5.97 5.30
CA SER A 96 -12.59 -7.00 4.78
C SER A 96 -11.89 -8.35 4.78
N GLU A 97 -12.61 -9.41 5.18
CA GLU A 97 -12.08 -10.77 5.12
C GLU A 97 -11.97 -11.32 3.69
N GLU A 98 -12.62 -10.67 2.73
CA GLU A 98 -12.61 -10.97 1.29
C GLU A 98 -11.18 -11.09 0.76
N VAL A 99 -10.72 -12.34 0.69
CA VAL A 99 -9.43 -12.72 0.16
C VAL A 99 -9.46 -12.41 -1.33
N SER A 100 -8.64 -11.47 -1.82
CA SER A 100 -8.33 -11.37 -3.24
C SER A 100 -7.48 -12.58 -3.66
N LYS A 101 -8.13 -13.74 -3.77
CA LYS A 101 -7.70 -14.86 -4.60
C LYS A 101 -8.14 -14.53 -6.02
N THR A 102 -7.34 -13.75 -6.73
CA THR A 102 -7.44 -13.73 -8.19
C THR A 102 -6.07 -14.06 -8.75
N GLY A 103 -5.86 -15.37 -8.90
CA GLY A 103 -4.85 -15.86 -9.79
C GLY A 103 -5.19 -15.41 -11.21
N ARG A 104 -4.16 -14.95 -11.92
CA ARG A 104 -3.94 -15.10 -13.37
C ARG A 104 -5.21 -15.13 -14.23
N LYS A 105 -5.43 -14.08 -15.02
CA LYS A 105 -5.39 -14.20 -16.50
C LYS A 105 -5.19 -12.80 -17.09
N GLY A 106 -3.98 -12.56 -17.60
CA GLY A 106 -3.75 -11.43 -18.50
C GLY A 106 -4.63 -11.56 -19.74
N PRO A 107 -5.15 -10.44 -20.29
CA PRO A 107 -5.82 -10.47 -21.57
C PRO A 107 -4.79 -10.80 -22.64
N GLY A 108 -4.95 -11.96 -23.28
CA GLY A 108 -4.25 -12.27 -24.52
C GLY A 108 -4.75 -11.33 -25.62
N CYS A 109 -4.15 -10.15 -25.71
CA CYS A 109 -4.25 -9.29 -26.88
C CYS A 109 -3.26 -9.83 -27.92
N THR A 110 -3.72 -10.62 -28.88
CA THR A 110 -3.01 -10.75 -30.17
C THR A 110 -3.95 -10.25 -31.24
N GLY A 111 -3.70 -9.02 -31.67
CA GLY A 111 -4.36 -8.42 -32.81
C GLY A 111 -4.04 -9.19 -34.09
N ARG A 112 -5.07 -9.35 -34.91
CA ARG A 112 -5.09 -9.22 -36.38
C ARG A 112 -3.73 -9.31 -37.10
N SER A 113 -3.60 -10.27 -38.01
CA SER A 113 -2.98 -10.04 -39.32
C SER A 113 -3.62 -10.89 -40.39
N ASN A 114 -3.97 -10.19 -41.47
CA ASN A 114 -4.42 -10.68 -42.76
C ASN A 114 -3.45 -11.72 -43.35
N ILE A 115 -4.00 -12.76 -43.97
CA ILE A 115 -3.66 -13.23 -45.32
C ILE A 115 -4.87 -13.99 -45.87
#